data_AF-A0A2G4KI64-F1
#
_entry.id   AF-A0A2G4KI64-F1
#
_cell.length_a   1.000
_cell.length_b   1.000
_cell.length_c   1.000
_cell.angle_alpha   90.00
_cell.angle_beta   90.00
_cell.angle_gamma   90.00
#
_symmetry.space_group_name_H-M   'P 1'
#
loop_
_entity.id
_entity.type
_entity.pdbx_description
1 polymer ?
#
loop_
_entity_poly.entity_id
_entity_poly.type
_entity_poly.pdbx_seq_one_letter_code
_entity_poly.pdbx_strand_id
1 'polypeptide(L)'
;MLIVAAVIAILVQSPVSEPSARVQSAAERLAKATSLPDSEMFVARQTNLPPARLKSMEAAMVESQADAAGLRSALAAAYARHLTLAEIEAATEFFESPLGASFERKMLKRQGEAFTADETRAAQAFFQSPTGKAFQAKWPAIGEDIRPVLKTFSDKLIGRAQAIHCRTTSECGPFFEKPKPKP
;
A
#
# COMPACT_ATOMS: atom_id res chain seq x y z
N MET A 1 49.63 16.98 -7.34
CA MET A 1 49.63 15.55 -7.75
C MET A 1 49.54 14.74 -6.46
N LEU A 2 48.33 14.40 -5.99
CA LEU A 2 47.54 13.21 -6.34
C LEU A 2 48.16 11.89 -5.87
N ILE A 3 47.41 11.25 -4.95
CA ILE A 3 47.23 9.79 -4.77
C ILE A 3 48.32 9.09 -3.97
N VAL A 4 48.05 8.78 -2.69
CA VAL A 4 47.90 7.40 -2.15
C VAL A 4 47.35 7.51 -0.71
N ALA A 5 46.03 7.65 -0.54
CA ALA A 5 45.37 7.44 0.76
C ALA A 5 43.83 7.35 0.61
N ALA A 6 43.31 6.45 -0.23
CA ALA A 6 41.85 6.27 -0.32
C ALA A 6 41.42 4.89 -0.89
N VAL A 7 42.24 3.83 -0.73
CA VAL A 7 41.90 2.49 -1.25
C VAL A 7 41.30 1.55 -0.18
N ILE A 8 40.98 2.06 1.03
CA ILE A 8 40.31 1.26 2.07
C ILE A 8 39.02 1.96 2.54
N ALA A 9 38.13 2.26 1.60
CA ALA A 9 36.77 2.74 1.91
C ALA A 9 35.67 1.95 1.16
N ILE A 10 36.00 0.83 0.51
CA ILE A 10 35.06 0.05 -0.32
C ILE A 10 34.58 -1.25 0.39
N LEU A 11 34.86 -1.41 1.68
CA LEU A 11 34.39 -2.58 2.47
C LEU A 11 33.47 -2.24 3.63
N VAL A 12 32.95 -1.00 3.70
CA VAL A 12 31.80 -0.70 4.56
C VAL A 12 30.58 -0.71 3.67
N GLN A 13 30.14 -1.91 3.27
CA GLN A 13 28.70 -2.14 3.23
C GLN A 13 28.27 -1.93 4.67
N SER A 14 27.83 -0.70 4.99
CA SER A 14 27.09 -0.49 6.23
C SER A 14 26.00 -1.55 6.22
N PRO A 15 25.96 -2.48 7.19
CA PRO A 15 24.80 -3.36 7.31
C PRO A 15 23.60 -2.43 7.32
N VAL A 16 22.59 -2.72 6.51
CA VAL A 16 21.29 -2.07 6.65
C VAL A 16 20.91 -2.36 8.10
N SER A 17 21.10 -1.38 8.99
CA SER A 17 20.82 -1.56 10.40
C SER A 17 19.38 -2.03 10.50
N GLU A 18 19.19 -3.28 10.92
CA GLU A 18 17.85 -3.80 11.10
C GLU A 18 17.12 -2.84 12.04
N PRO A 19 15.92 -2.36 11.65
CA PRO A 19 15.19 -1.45 12.50
C PRO A 19 15.00 -2.11 13.86
N SER A 20 15.26 -1.37 14.93
CA SER A 20 15.06 -1.89 16.29
C SER A 20 13.65 -2.48 16.43
N ALA A 21 13.48 -3.51 17.27
CA ALA A 21 12.17 -4.14 17.49
C ALA A 21 11.07 -3.11 17.82
N ARG A 22 11.41 -2.01 18.49
CA ARG A 22 10.51 -0.90 18.78
C ARG A 22 10.07 -0.14 17.52
N VAL A 23 11.00 0.17 16.62
CA VAL A 23 10.70 0.82 15.33
C VAL A 23 9.82 -0.08 14.47
N GLN A 24 10.14 -1.38 14.41
CA GLN A 24 9.38 -2.34 13.63
C GLN A 24 7.93 -2.46 14.13
N SER A 25 7.73 -2.60 15.45
CA SER A 25 6.40 -2.67 16.05
C SER A 25 5.59 -1.38 15.85
N ALA A 26 6.23 -0.22 15.96
CA ALA A 26 5.57 1.06 15.69
C ALA A 26 5.18 1.19 14.20
N ALA A 27 6.06 0.75 13.29
CA ALA A 27 5.81 0.78 11.85
C ALA A 27 4.68 -0.16 11.43
N GLU A 28 4.54 -1.32 12.07
CA GLU A 28 3.42 -2.25 11.86
C GLU A 28 2.08 -1.64 12.28
N ARG A 29 2.07 -0.91 13.41
CA ARG A 29 0.89 -0.16 13.87
C ARG A 29 0.52 0.94 12.88
N LEU A 30 1.50 1.70 12.39
CA LEU A 30 1.28 2.72 11.38
C LEU A 30 0.78 2.12 10.05
N ALA A 31 1.36 1.00 9.61
CA ALA A 31 0.92 0.29 8.41
C ALA A 31 -0.53 -0.18 8.54
N LYS A 32 -0.94 -0.65 9.71
CA LYS A 32 -2.34 -0.99 9.98
C LYS A 32 -3.25 0.24 9.95
N ALA A 33 -2.84 1.36 10.54
CA ALA A 33 -3.62 2.60 10.58
C ALA A 33 -3.78 3.26 9.19
N THR A 34 -2.80 3.05 8.29
CA THR A 34 -2.77 3.61 6.92
C THR A 34 -3.15 2.59 5.85
N SER A 35 -3.79 1.48 6.24
CA SER A 35 -4.28 0.45 5.31
C SER A 35 -5.77 0.25 5.49
N LEU A 36 -6.45 -0.16 4.42
CA LEU A 36 -7.82 -0.64 4.54
C LEU A 36 -7.84 -1.96 5.33
N PRO A 37 -8.88 -2.18 6.15
CA PRO A 37 -9.10 -3.48 6.79
C PRO A 37 -9.35 -4.55 5.72
N ASP A 38 -9.05 -5.82 6.05
CA ASP A 38 -9.18 -6.93 5.11
C ASP A 38 -10.58 -7.04 4.50
N SER A 39 -11.62 -6.78 5.29
CA SER A 39 -13.01 -6.77 4.83
C SER A 39 -13.32 -5.67 3.82
N GLU A 40 -12.50 -4.61 3.72
CA GLU A 40 -12.75 -3.43 2.89
C GLU A 40 -11.77 -3.26 1.73
N MET A 41 -10.63 -3.96 1.73
CA MET A 41 -9.75 -4.03 0.57
C MET A 41 -10.46 -4.61 -0.68
N PHE A 42 -11.55 -5.35 -0.47
CA PHE A 42 -12.22 -6.16 -1.48
C PHE A 42 -13.68 -5.77 -1.75
N VAL A 43 -14.16 -4.64 -1.22
CA VAL A 43 -15.53 -4.18 -1.48
C VAL A 43 -15.60 -3.57 -2.87
N ALA A 44 -16.55 -4.08 -3.67
CA ALA A 44 -16.86 -3.73 -5.06
C ALA A 44 -16.33 -2.36 -5.46
N ARG A 45 -15.13 -2.36 -6.06
CA ARG A 45 -14.65 -1.18 -6.76
C ARG A 45 -15.67 -0.87 -7.84
N GLN A 46 -16.03 0.40 -8.00
CA GLN A 46 -16.69 0.87 -9.22
C GLN A 46 -15.76 0.53 -10.39
N THR A 47 -15.96 -0.65 -10.97
CA THR A 47 -15.21 -1.13 -12.12
C THR A 47 -16.21 -1.28 -13.25
N ASN A 48 -15.79 -0.88 -14.44
CA ASN A 48 -16.56 -1.13 -15.65
C ASN A 48 -16.42 -2.60 -16.12
N LEU A 49 -16.15 -3.52 -15.18
CA LEU A 49 -16.02 -4.94 -15.50
C LEU A 49 -17.40 -5.55 -15.74
N PRO A 50 -17.55 -6.39 -16.78
CA PRO A 50 -18.74 -7.22 -16.94
C PRO A 50 -19.01 -8.08 -15.69
N PRO A 51 -20.27 -8.41 -15.35
CA PRO A 51 -20.62 -9.11 -14.12
C PRO A 51 -19.85 -10.41 -13.87
N ALA A 52 -19.63 -11.23 -14.91
CA ALA A 52 -18.88 -12.48 -14.80
C ALA A 52 -17.40 -12.27 -14.43
N ARG A 53 -16.79 -11.18 -14.90
CA ARG A 53 -15.41 -10.82 -14.54
C ARG A 53 -15.35 -10.19 -13.17
N LEU A 54 -16.29 -9.33 -12.82
CA LEU A 54 -16.40 -8.80 -11.46
C LEU A 54 -16.44 -9.94 -10.43
N LYS A 55 -17.32 -10.92 -10.63
CA LYS A 55 -17.41 -12.12 -9.76
C LYS A 55 -16.10 -12.90 -9.68
N SER A 56 -15.39 -13.03 -10.80
CA SER A 56 -14.10 -13.73 -10.85
C SER A 56 -13.00 -12.95 -10.11
N MET A 57 -13.01 -11.61 -10.19
CA MET A 57 -12.11 -10.75 -9.44
C MET A 57 -12.39 -10.80 -7.94
N GLU A 58 -13.65 -10.76 -7.52
CA GLU A 58 -14.05 -10.91 -6.12
C GLU A 58 -13.61 -12.26 -5.54
N ALA A 59 -13.80 -13.36 -6.28
CA ALA A 59 -13.31 -14.67 -5.87
C ALA A 59 -11.77 -14.71 -5.77
N ALA A 60 -11.06 -14.14 -6.75
CA ALA A 60 -9.60 -14.04 -6.71
C ALA A 60 -9.11 -13.23 -5.52
N MET A 61 -9.83 -12.17 -5.15
CA MET A 61 -9.53 -11.34 -3.98
C MET A 61 -9.65 -12.14 -2.68
N VAL A 62 -10.71 -12.94 -2.53
CA VAL A 62 -10.87 -13.87 -1.39
C VAL A 62 -9.72 -14.88 -1.33
N GLU A 63 -9.37 -15.49 -2.46
CA GLU A 63 -8.23 -16.43 -2.55
C GLU A 63 -6.86 -15.75 -2.30
N SER A 64 -6.77 -14.43 -2.42
CA SER A 64 -5.54 -13.64 -2.27
C SER A 64 -5.41 -12.95 -0.91
N GLN A 65 -6.31 -13.20 0.04
CA GLN A 65 -6.32 -12.51 1.34
C GLN A 65 -5.01 -12.71 2.12
N ALA A 66 -4.42 -13.91 2.07
CA ALA A 66 -3.12 -14.19 2.69
C ALA A 66 -1.97 -13.39 2.03
N ASP A 67 -2.04 -13.13 0.72
CA ASP A 67 -1.04 -12.30 0.02
C ASP A 67 -1.19 -10.81 0.38
N ALA A 68 -2.39 -10.35 0.77
CA ALA A 68 -2.63 -8.97 1.20
C ALA A 68 -1.98 -8.64 2.55
N ALA A 69 -1.80 -9.62 3.43
CA ALA A 69 -0.99 -9.46 4.64
C ALA A 69 0.46 -9.09 4.31
N GLY A 70 1.00 -9.67 3.22
CA GLY A 70 2.34 -9.34 2.71
C GLY A 70 2.49 -7.88 2.27
N LEU A 71 1.42 -7.25 1.78
CA LEU A 71 1.43 -5.82 1.44
C LEU A 71 1.59 -4.94 2.68
N ARG A 72 0.88 -5.26 3.78
CA ARG A 72 1.03 -4.51 5.03
C ARG A 72 2.41 -4.68 5.64
N SER A 73 2.96 -5.89 5.63
CA SER A 73 4.33 -6.14 6.09
C SER A 73 5.35 -5.37 5.26
N ALA A 74 5.18 -5.31 3.93
CA ALA A 74 6.04 -4.52 3.06
C ALA A 74 5.93 -3.01 3.35
N LEU A 75 4.71 -2.52 3.61
CA LEU A 75 4.47 -1.12 3.99
C LEU A 75 5.13 -0.79 5.33
N ALA A 76 4.99 -1.65 6.34
CA ALA A 76 5.64 -1.50 7.64
C ALA A 76 7.17 -1.45 7.49
N ALA A 77 7.74 -2.36 6.69
CA ALA A 77 9.18 -2.36 6.41
C ALA A 77 9.63 -1.08 5.69
N ALA A 78 8.82 -0.53 4.77
CA ALA A 78 9.10 0.74 4.11
C ALA A 78 9.06 1.91 5.10
N TYR A 79 8.06 1.98 5.98
CA TYR A 79 8.02 2.99 7.03
C TYR A 79 9.25 2.91 7.94
N ALA A 80 9.62 1.72 8.39
CA ALA A 80 10.77 1.52 9.28
C ALA A 80 12.12 1.92 8.64
N ARG A 81 12.23 1.90 7.30
CA ARG A 81 13.42 2.35 6.57
C ARG A 81 13.50 3.86 6.39
N HIS A 82 12.37 4.53 6.22
CA HIS A 82 12.33 5.94 5.78
C HIS A 82 11.96 6.92 6.89
N LEU A 83 11.33 6.45 7.95
CA LEU A 83 10.84 7.28 9.06
C LEU A 83 11.59 6.92 10.36
N THR A 84 11.83 7.94 11.16
CA THR A 84 12.29 7.78 12.54
C THR A 84 11.15 7.28 13.43
N LEU A 85 11.49 6.71 14.58
CA LEU A 85 10.51 6.27 15.56
C LEU A 85 9.52 7.39 15.96
N ALA A 86 10.02 8.59 16.20
CA ALA A 86 9.19 9.74 16.59
C ALA A 86 8.21 10.15 15.48
N GLU A 87 8.66 10.10 14.21
CA GLU A 87 7.79 10.37 13.06
C GLU A 87 6.71 9.29 12.91
N ILE A 88 7.05 8.01 13.13
CA ILE A 88 6.11 6.90 13.10
C ILE A 88 5.07 7.02 14.22
N GLU A 89 5.50 7.26 15.46
CA GLU A 89 4.61 7.38 16.62
C GLU A 89 3.64 8.57 16.45
N ALA A 90 4.13 9.73 16.01
CA ALA A 90 3.30 10.90 15.79
C ALA A 90 2.36 10.79 14.57
N ALA A 91 2.80 10.14 13.48
CA ALA A 91 1.91 9.84 12.37
C ALA A 91 0.81 8.85 12.78
N THR A 92 1.16 7.84 13.59
CA THR A 92 0.21 6.85 14.11
C THR A 92 -0.87 7.51 14.94
N GLU A 93 -0.52 8.45 15.81
CA GLU A 93 -1.50 9.20 16.62
C GLU A 93 -2.55 9.90 15.75
N PHE A 94 -2.13 10.54 14.66
CA PHE A 94 -3.06 11.15 13.71
C PHE A 94 -3.95 10.10 13.03
N PHE A 95 -3.37 9.05 12.42
CA PHE A 95 -4.12 8.07 11.65
C PHE A 95 -5.01 7.14 12.49
N GLU A 96 -4.78 7.04 13.79
CA GLU A 96 -5.68 6.35 14.73
C GLU A 96 -6.73 7.26 15.36
N SER A 97 -6.59 8.59 15.24
CA SER A 97 -7.63 9.52 15.67
C SER A 97 -8.91 9.34 14.84
N PRO A 98 -10.11 9.64 15.38
CA PRO A 98 -11.36 9.52 14.63
C PRO A 98 -11.36 10.27 13.29
N LEU A 99 -10.79 11.48 13.27
CA LEU A 99 -10.72 12.31 12.06
C LEU A 99 -9.67 11.80 11.07
N GLY A 100 -8.48 11.43 11.54
CA GLY A 100 -7.42 10.91 10.67
C GLY A 100 -7.75 9.54 10.09
N ALA A 101 -8.34 8.64 10.89
CA ALA A 101 -8.81 7.34 10.42
C ALA A 101 -9.91 7.47 9.36
N SER A 102 -10.88 8.37 9.59
CA SER A 102 -11.95 8.64 8.62
C SER A 102 -11.39 9.23 7.32
N PHE A 103 -10.50 10.23 7.44
CA PHE A 103 -9.82 10.85 6.31
C PHE A 103 -9.04 9.82 5.47
N GLU A 104 -8.20 9.01 6.11
CA GLU A 104 -7.36 8.01 5.44
C GLU A 104 -8.21 6.93 4.76
N ARG A 105 -9.25 6.45 5.44
CA ARG A 105 -10.19 5.48 4.86
C ARG A 105 -10.87 6.02 3.60
N LYS A 106 -11.31 7.28 3.61
CA LYS A 106 -11.91 7.94 2.42
C LYS A 106 -10.89 8.12 1.30
N MET A 107 -9.68 8.55 1.62
CA MET A 107 -8.56 8.67 0.69
C MET A 107 -8.25 7.35 -0.02
N LEU A 108 -8.19 6.25 0.74
CA LEU A 108 -7.90 4.92 0.21
C LEU A 108 -9.05 4.33 -0.61
N LYS A 109 -10.30 4.55 -0.20
CA LYS A 109 -11.46 4.04 -0.94
C LYS A 109 -11.66 4.74 -2.28
N ARG A 110 -11.38 6.05 -2.37
CA ARG A 110 -11.69 6.87 -3.58
C ARG A 110 -13.12 6.69 -4.09
N GLN A 111 -14.07 6.38 -3.21
CA GLN A 111 -15.48 6.14 -3.55
C GLN A 111 -16.34 7.33 -3.13
N GLY A 112 -16.26 8.47 -3.84
CA GLY A 112 -17.27 9.54 -3.81
C GLY A 112 -17.68 10.19 -2.47
N GLU A 113 -17.16 9.74 -1.33
CA GLU A 113 -17.47 10.27 -0.02
C GLU A 113 -16.76 11.61 0.16
N ALA A 114 -17.55 12.66 0.34
CA ALA A 114 -17.01 13.98 0.62
C ALA A 114 -16.28 14.01 1.97
N PHE A 115 -15.14 14.69 2.01
CA PHE A 115 -14.48 15.03 3.26
C PHE A 115 -15.31 16.05 4.02
N THR A 116 -15.43 15.87 5.33
CA THR A 116 -16.01 16.89 6.20
C THR A 116 -15.02 18.04 6.36
N ALA A 117 -15.52 19.21 6.78
CA ALA A 117 -14.66 20.36 7.07
C ALA A 117 -13.66 20.05 8.20
N ASP A 118 -14.07 19.27 9.19
CA ASP A 118 -13.21 18.91 10.33
C ASP A 118 -12.14 17.88 9.94
N GLU A 119 -12.48 16.89 9.09
CA GLU A 119 -11.49 15.96 8.51
C GLU A 119 -10.44 16.73 7.71
N THR A 120 -10.89 17.66 6.85
CA THR A 120 -10.00 18.48 6.03
C THR A 120 -9.09 19.35 6.90
N ARG A 121 -9.64 20.00 7.94
CA ARG A 121 -8.88 20.85 8.86
C ARG A 121 -7.86 20.03 9.65
N ALA A 122 -8.24 18.87 10.16
CA ALA A 122 -7.34 17.98 10.91
C ALA A 122 -6.21 17.45 10.03
N ALA A 123 -6.51 17.01 8.80
CA ALA A 123 -5.51 16.57 7.84
C ALA A 123 -4.55 17.72 7.47
N GLN A 124 -5.09 18.91 7.21
CA GLN A 124 -4.25 20.08 6.92
C GLN A 124 -3.33 20.44 8.08
N ALA A 125 -3.85 20.44 9.32
CA ALA A 125 -3.04 20.68 10.52
C ALA A 125 -1.93 19.63 10.68
N PHE A 126 -2.24 18.35 10.44
CA PHE A 126 -1.24 17.29 10.44
C PHE A 126 -0.17 17.54 9.38
N PHE A 127 -0.53 17.74 8.10
CA PHE A 127 0.44 17.95 7.03
C PHE A 127 1.24 19.25 7.14
N GLN A 128 0.77 20.23 7.89
CA GLN A 128 1.51 21.46 8.19
C GLN A 128 2.47 21.32 9.38
N SER A 129 2.27 20.31 10.23
CA SER A 129 3.16 20.00 11.36
C SER A 129 4.53 19.49 10.88
N PRO A 130 5.59 19.56 11.72
CA PRO A 130 6.89 18.99 11.40
C PRO A 130 6.81 17.49 11.01
N THR A 131 6.04 16.71 11.76
CA THR A 131 5.81 15.28 11.50
C THR A 131 5.13 15.06 10.15
N GLY A 132 4.03 15.76 9.87
CA GLY A 132 3.29 15.57 8.63
C GLY A 132 4.11 15.99 7.40
N LYS A 133 4.95 17.02 7.52
CA LYS A 133 5.90 17.41 6.46
C LYS A 133 6.96 16.34 6.23
N ALA A 134 7.53 15.78 7.29
CA ALA A 134 8.51 14.70 7.18
C ALA A 134 7.88 13.45 6.53
N PHE A 135 6.70 13.06 7.00
CA PHE A 135 5.93 11.96 6.45
C PHE A 135 5.63 12.16 4.96
N GLN A 136 5.15 13.36 4.57
CA GLN A 136 4.88 13.70 3.18
C GLN A 136 6.14 13.70 2.31
N ALA A 137 7.27 14.19 2.84
CA ALA A 137 8.54 14.21 2.12
C ALA A 137 9.09 12.80 1.84
N LYS A 138 8.79 11.82 2.70
CA LYS A 138 9.20 10.41 2.54
C LYS A 138 8.24 9.58 1.71
N TRP A 139 7.02 10.07 1.47
CA TRP A 139 5.99 9.35 0.72
C TRP A 139 6.46 8.81 -0.64
N PRO A 140 7.21 9.58 -1.48
CA PRO A 140 7.69 9.06 -2.75
C PRO A 140 8.63 7.85 -2.57
N ALA A 141 9.56 7.91 -1.62
CA ALA A 141 10.52 6.83 -1.38
C ALA A 141 9.83 5.57 -0.81
N ILE A 142 8.87 5.75 0.10
CA ILE A 142 8.02 4.66 0.59
C ILE A 142 7.25 4.04 -0.57
N GLY A 143 6.71 4.86 -1.49
CA GLY A 143 6.01 4.42 -2.69
C GLY A 143 6.88 3.60 -3.65
N GLU A 144 8.14 3.99 -3.85
CA GLU A 144 9.12 3.23 -4.64
C GLU A 144 9.41 1.87 -4.01
N ASP A 145 9.60 1.82 -2.68
CA ASP A 145 9.90 0.60 -1.95
C ASP A 145 8.77 -0.44 -2.02
N ILE A 146 7.51 0.00 -1.97
CA ILE A 146 6.36 -0.92 -2.00
C ILE A 146 5.95 -1.30 -3.43
N ARG A 147 6.36 -0.54 -4.46
CA ARG A 147 5.94 -0.74 -5.85
C ARG A 147 6.19 -2.16 -6.38
N PRO A 148 7.34 -2.81 -6.16
CA PRO A 148 7.58 -4.17 -6.64
C PRO A 148 6.63 -5.19 -6.01
N VAL A 149 6.32 -5.03 -4.72
CA VAL A 149 5.41 -5.91 -3.99
C VAL A 149 3.97 -5.70 -4.47
N LEU A 150 3.55 -4.44 -4.65
CA LEU A 150 2.25 -4.11 -5.24
C LEU A 150 2.09 -4.67 -6.64
N LYS A 151 3.12 -4.55 -7.49
CA LYS A 151 3.10 -5.12 -8.84
C LYS A 151 2.92 -6.65 -8.78
N THR A 152 3.73 -7.32 -7.97
CA THR A 152 3.67 -8.78 -7.81
C THR A 152 2.31 -9.24 -7.31
N PHE A 153 1.76 -8.56 -6.31
CA PHE A 153 0.41 -8.82 -5.80
C PHE A 153 -0.65 -8.62 -6.89
N SER A 154 -0.58 -7.51 -7.64
CA SER A 154 -1.54 -7.22 -8.71
C SER A 154 -1.48 -8.26 -9.83
N ASP A 155 -0.28 -8.65 -10.26
CA ASP A 155 -0.10 -9.65 -11.32
C ASP A 155 -0.69 -11.00 -10.89
N LYS A 156 -0.43 -11.43 -9.64
CA LYS A 156 -1.02 -12.64 -9.05
C LYS A 156 -2.53 -12.56 -8.99
N LEU A 157 -3.08 -11.45 -8.51
CA LEU A 157 -4.52 -11.23 -8.39
C LEU A 157 -5.21 -11.32 -9.75
N ILE A 158 -4.67 -10.62 -10.75
CA ILE A 158 -5.20 -10.64 -12.13
C ILE A 158 -5.11 -12.04 -12.73
N GLY A 159 -3.98 -12.74 -12.54
CA GLY A 159 -3.80 -14.11 -13.00
C GLY A 159 -4.81 -15.08 -12.39
N ARG A 160 -5.06 -14.99 -11.07
CA ARG A 160 -6.10 -15.78 -10.40
C ARG A 160 -7.50 -15.44 -10.91
N ALA A 161 -7.82 -14.17 -11.06
CA ALA A 161 -9.11 -13.72 -11.59
C ALA A 161 -9.35 -14.27 -13.01
N GLN A 162 -8.32 -14.26 -13.86
CA GLN A 162 -8.36 -14.85 -15.20
C GLN A 162 -8.57 -16.37 -15.15
N ALA A 163 -7.86 -17.09 -14.28
CA ALA A 163 -8.02 -18.53 -14.14
C ALA A 163 -9.42 -18.92 -13.63
N ILE A 164 -9.99 -18.14 -12.70
CA ILE A 164 -11.36 -18.33 -12.22
C ILE A 164 -12.37 -18.04 -13.34
N HIS A 165 -12.17 -16.96 -14.10
CA HIS A 165 -13.07 -16.61 -15.21
C HIS A 165 -13.08 -17.69 -16.29
N CYS A 166 -11.91 -18.08 -16.79
CA CYS A 166 -11.77 -19.13 -17.82
C CYS A 166 -12.40 -20.46 -17.37
N ARG A 167 -12.24 -20.87 -16.10
CA ARG A 167 -12.88 -22.09 -15.56
C ARG A 167 -14.40 -21.98 -15.43
N THR A 168 -14.93 -20.79 -15.15
CA THR A 168 -16.37 -20.60 -14.89
C THR A 168 -17.18 -20.28 -16.15
N THR A 169 -16.57 -19.64 -17.15
CA THR A 169 -17.27 -19.21 -18.38
C THR A 169 -16.79 -19.93 -19.65
N SER A 170 -15.70 -20.70 -19.57
CA SER A 170 -14.98 -21.24 -20.75
C SER A 170 -14.42 -20.16 -21.69
N GLU A 171 -14.42 -18.88 -21.28
CA GLU A 171 -13.81 -17.78 -22.01
C GLU A 171 -12.40 -17.51 -21.47
N CYS A 172 -11.40 -17.94 -22.22
CA CYS A 172 -9.99 -17.80 -21.84
C CYS A 172 -9.35 -16.69 -22.68
N GLY A 173 -8.84 -15.66 -22.02
CA GLY A 173 -8.23 -14.49 -22.65
C GLY A 173 -7.83 -13.45 -21.60
N PRO A 174 -7.18 -12.34 -21.99
CA PRO A 174 -6.74 -11.32 -21.05
C PRO A 174 -7.92 -10.74 -20.27
N PHE A 175 -7.79 -10.69 -18.94
CA PHE A 175 -8.91 -10.38 -18.04
C PHE A 175 -9.58 -9.02 -18.33
N PHE A 176 -8.81 -8.03 -18.79
CA PHE A 176 -9.31 -6.69 -19.09
C PHE A 176 -9.65 -6.45 -20.56
N GLU A 177 -9.38 -7.38 -21.47
CA GLU A 177 -9.73 -7.21 -22.89
C GLU A 177 -11.17 -7.63 -23.15
N LYS A 178 -11.91 -6.89 -23.98
CA LYS A 178 -13.26 -7.33 -24.40
C LYS A 178 -13.18 -8.69 -25.10
N PRO A 179 -14.16 -9.58 -24.93
CA PRO A 179 -14.20 -10.83 -25.70
C PRO A 179 -14.12 -10.49 -27.19
N LYS A 180 -13.23 -11.16 -27.93
CA LYS A 180 -13.24 -11.04 -29.39
C LYS A 180 -14.57 -11.61 -29.89
N PRO A 181 -15.29 -10.93 -30.80
CA PRO A 181 -16.49 -11.51 -31.39
C PRO A 181 -16.13 -12.83 -32.06
N LYS A 182 -16.94 -13.88 -31.84
CA LYS A 182 -16.80 -15.12 -32.59
C LYS A 182 -17.09 -14.81 -34.08
N PRO A 183 -16.30 -15.38 -35.01
CA PRO A 183 -16.60 -15.29 -36.43
C PRO A 183 -17.92 -15.96 -36.78
#